data_AF-A0A1V5E860-F1
#
_entry.id   AF-A0A1V5E860-F1
#
_cell.length_a   1.000
_cell.length_b   1.000
_cell.length_c   1.000
_cell.angle_alpha   90.00
_cell.angle_beta   90.00
_cell.angle_gamma   90.00
#
_symmetry.space_group_name_H-M   'P 1'
#
loop_
_entity.id
_entity.type
_entity.pdbx_description
1 polymer ?
#
loop_
_entity_poly.entity_id
_entity_poly.type
_entity_poly.pdbx_seq_one_letter_code
_entity_poly.pdbx_strand_id
1 'polypeptide(L)'
;MAVLCPPAWGPVIAGMLGGIAAGATSAAVNGAGLEGILQAAALGGAMGAIGGGIYLNYGTDSIPYMIGGGAALATARAGLEGLSHFAAGFAGGVTGSVMANDWLANTSNNEAGSAACVEDDPLKWNGRELSATDAKGNEIGSWGGVSGRTGSTTSQAHQRIRGYGPIPEGGQYSVNPQSIQRWSDLSWYQKALAAVGRGEWRGGVQTWGNTRVPINIQGGTVLSRGDFFIHGGAYPGVGTGGCIKLQNPGSFFRYLSGQNGSIPLTVKY
;
A
#
# COMPACT_ATOMS: atom_id res chain seq x y z
N MET A 1 19.10 -6.39 -23.33
CA MET A 1 19.09 -6.85 -21.93
C MET A 1 18.16 -5.93 -21.17
N ALA A 2 17.06 -6.45 -20.63
CA ALA A 2 16.15 -5.65 -19.81
C ALA A 2 16.78 -5.47 -18.43
N VAL A 3 17.06 -4.23 -18.05
CA VAL A 3 17.49 -3.89 -16.69
C VAL A 3 16.22 -3.90 -15.84
N LEU A 4 16.11 -4.90 -14.95
CA LEU A 4 15.02 -4.99 -13.99
C LEU A 4 15.27 -3.94 -12.90
N CYS A 5 14.49 -2.87 -12.86
CA CYS A 5 14.47 -1.99 -11.69
C CYS A 5 14.04 -2.81 -10.46
N PRO A 6 14.84 -2.87 -9.39
CA PRO A 6 14.40 -3.51 -8.16
C PRO A 6 13.23 -2.68 -7.60
N PRO A 7 12.09 -3.32 -7.26
CA PRO A 7 10.95 -2.60 -6.70
C PRO A 7 11.34 -1.91 -5.38
N ALA A 8 10.68 -0.81 -5.03
CA ALA A 8 10.84 -0.09 -3.75
C ALA A 8 10.62 -0.97 -2.49
N TRP A 9 10.16 -2.20 -2.68
CA TRP A 9 10.02 -3.24 -1.66
C TRP A 9 11.30 -4.04 -1.39
N GLY A 10 12.37 -3.84 -2.18
CA GLY A 10 13.63 -4.57 -2.06
C GLY A 10 14.17 -4.62 -0.62
N PRO A 11 14.25 -3.50 0.10
CA PRO A 11 14.74 -3.49 1.48
C PRO A 11 13.76 -4.08 2.50
N VAL A 12 12.45 -3.96 2.27
CA VAL A 12 11.42 -4.58 3.15
C VAL A 12 11.46 -6.10 3.00
N ILE A 13 11.57 -6.59 1.77
CA ILE A 13 11.69 -8.02 1.47
C ILE A 13 13.03 -8.54 2.00
N ALA A 14 14.13 -7.79 1.82
CA ALA A 14 15.43 -8.16 2.38
C ALA A 14 15.42 -8.18 3.92
N GLY A 15 14.78 -7.19 4.55
CA GLY A 15 14.57 -7.16 6.00
C GLY A 15 13.76 -8.36 6.49
N MET A 16 12.66 -8.70 5.79
CA MET A 16 11.85 -9.90 6.06
C MET A 16 12.68 -11.18 5.96
N LEU A 17 13.39 -11.38 4.86
CA LEU A 17 14.19 -12.59 4.63
C LEU A 17 15.35 -12.70 5.62
N GLY A 18 16.01 -11.58 5.94
CA GLY A 18 17.06 -11.52 6.97
C GLY A 18 16.50 -11.85 8.35
N GLY A 19 15.32 -11.34 8.68
CA GLY A 19 14.60 -11.67 9.90
C GLY A 19 14.21 -13.15 9.98
N ILE A 20 13.67 -13.74 8.90
CA ILE A 20 13.33 -15.17 8.81
C ILE A 20 14.56 -16.03 9.09
N ALA A 21 15.67 -15.76 8.41
CA ALA A 21 16.90 -16.53 8.54
C ALA A 21 17.49 -16.41 9.95
N ALA A 22 17.51 -15.21 10.53
CA ALA A 22 18.03 -14.98 11.88
C ALA A 22 17.17 -15.66 12.96
N GLY A 23 15.84 -15.58 12.83
CA GLY A 23 14.90 -16.25 13.73
C GLY A 23 15.02 -17.77 13.66
N ALA A 24 15.04 -18.34 12.46
CA ALA A 24 15.21 -19.79 12.25
C ALA A 24 16.54 -20.30 12.83
N THR A 25 17.63 -19.58 12.57
CA THR A 25 18.98 -19.95 13.04
C THR A 25 19.06 -19.88 14.56
N SER A 26 18.50 -18.84 15.18
CA SER A 26 18.47 -18.68 16.63
C SER A 26 17.73 -19.82 17.32
N ALA A 27 16.58 -20.26 16.80
CA ALA A 27 15.84 -21.39 17.35
C ALA A 27 16.58 -22.73 17.16
N ALA A 28 17.19 -22.94 16.00
CA ALA A 28 17.96 -24.16 15.74
C ALA A 28 19.17 -24.31 16.67
N VAL A 29 19.91 -23.21 16.92
CA VAL A 29 21.10 -23.21 17.81
C VAL A 29 20.72 -23.43 19.28
N ASN A 30 19.51 -23.04 19.68
CA ASN A 30 18.99 -23.29 21.04
C ASN A 30 18.29 -24.66 21.18
N GLY A 31 18.43 -25.56 20.19
CA GLY A 31 17.91 -26.93 20.28
C GLY A 31 16.40 -27.04 20.11
N ALA A 32 15.75 -26.03 19.54
CA ALA A 32 14.32 -26.11 19.26
C ALA A 32 14.02 -27.19 18.21
N GLY A 33 12.91 -27.91 18.40
CA GLY A 33 12.37 -28.79 17.36
C GLY A 33 11.93 -28.01 16.12
N LEU A 34 11.63 -28.73 15.04
CA LEU A 34 11.23 -28.13 13.75
C LEU A 34 10.09 -27.11 13.87
N GLU A 35 9.14 -27.37 14.76
CA GLU A 35 8.01 -26.46 15.04
C GLU A 35 8.47 -25.14 15.67
N GLY A 36 9.43 -25.18 16.60
CA GLY A 36 10.02 -23.98 17.20
C GLY A 36 10.88 -23.18 16.21
N ILE A 37 11.58 -23.88 15.30
CA ILE A 37 12.35 -23.24 14.23
C ILE A 37 11.42 -22.49 13.26
N LEU A 38 10.31 -23.10 12.86
CA LEU A 38 9.32 -22.47 11.99
C LEU A 38 8.64 -21.27 12.65
N GLN A 39 8.29 -21.39 13.94
CA GLN A 39 7.71 -20.27 14.69
C GLN A 39 8.70 -19.11 14.82
N ALA A 40 9.97 -19.39 15.11
CA ALA A 40 10.99 -18.36 15.21
C ALA A 40 11.31 -17.71 13.86
N ALA A 41 11.27 -18.48 12.76
CA ALA A 41 11.40 -17.96 11.40
C ALA A 41 10.26 -16.99 11.05
N ALA A 42 9.01 -17.35 11.39
CA ALA A 42 7.84 -16.51 11.14
C ALA A 42 7.89 -15.20 11.97
N LEU A 43 8.23 -15.32 13.26
CA LEU A 43 8.44 -14.16 14.14
C LEU A 43 9.59 -13.28 13.63
N GLY A 44 10.71 -13.88 13.27
CA GLY A 44 11.85 -13.20 12.70
C GLY A 44 11.48 -12.44 11.43
N GLY A 45 10.71 -13.05 10.52
CA GLY A 45 10.26 -12.39 9.30
C GLY A 45 9.32 -11.21 9.52
N ALA A 46 8.38 -11.34 10.45
CA ALA A 46 7.50 -10.24 10.82
C ALA A 46 8.31 -9.06 11.40
N MET A 47 9.28 -9.35 12.27
CA MET A 47 10.13 -8.34 12.89
C MET A 47 11.14 -7.75 11.91
N GLY A 48 11.61 -8.53 10.94
CA GLY A 48 12.43 -8.08 9.82
C GLY A 48 11.69 -7.14 8.87
N ALA A 49 10.40 -7.40 8.61
CA ALA A 49 9.53 -6.50 7.87
C ALA A 49 9.37 -5.15 8.57
N ILE A 50 9.16 -5.20 9.89
CA ILE A 50 9.00 -4.04 10.75
C ILE A 50 10.31 -3.26 10.81
N GLY A 51 11.44 -3.92 11.06
CA GLY A 51 12.76 -3.30 11.12
C GLY A 51 13.18 -2.65 9.79
N GLY A 52 13.02 -3.38 8.68
CA GLY A 52 13.35 -2.86 7.35
C GLY A 52 12.42 -1.76 6.85
N GLY A 53 11.12 -1.85 7.19
CA GLY A 53 10.16 -0.79 6.88
C GLY A 53 10.34 0.48 7.71
N ILE A 54 10.79 0.36 8.96
CA ILE A 54 10.99 1.49 9.88
C ILE A 54 12.30 2.22 9.58
N TYR A 55 13.39 1.50 9.29
CA TYR A 55 14.69 2.10 8.95
C TYR A 55 14.59 3.06 7.76
N LEU A 56 13.72 2.74 6.79
CA LEU A 56 13.48 3.57 5.61
C LEU A 56 12.55 4.77 5.86
N ASN A 57 11.60 4.70 6.81
CA ASN A 57 10.52 5.69 6.94
C ASN A 57 10.71 6.73 8.05
N TYR A 58 11.47 6.44 9.12
CA TYR A 58 11.49 7.29 10.32
C TYR A 58 12.88 7.71 10.80
N GLY A 59 13.96 7.22 10.18
CA GLY A 59 15.31 7.42 10.68
C GLY A 59 15.55 6.74 12.05
N THR A 60 16.76 6.90 12.59
CA THR A 60 17.26 6.17 13.77
C THR A 60 16.55 6.48 15.09
N ASP A 61 15.75 7.54 15.14
CA ASP A 61 15.32 8.15 16.40
C ASP A 61 14.10 7.44 17.03
N SER A 62 13.38 6.63 16.25
CA SER A 62 12.24 5.82 16.72
C SER A 62 12.64 4.41 17.17
N ILE A 63 13.88 4.00 16.87
CA ILE A 63 14.43 2.68 17.16
C ILE A 63 14.47 2.35 18.67
N PRO A 64 14.89 3.25 19.58
CA PRO A 64 15.04 2.91 21.01
C PRO A 64 13.72 2.55 21.70
N TYR A 65 12.64 3.27 21.39
CA TYR A 65 11.31 3.05 21.99
C TYR A 65 10.69 1.74 21.55
N MET A 66 10.96 1.32 20.31
CA MET A 66 10.41 0.10 19.72
C MET A 66 11.23 -1.14 20.10
N ILE A 67 12.57 -1.01 20.24
CA ILE A 67 13.40 -2.05 20.87
C ILE A 67 12.90 -2.30 22.30
N GLY A 68 12.66 -1.24 23.07
CA GLY A 68 12.14 -1.36 24.44
C GLY A 68 10.78 -2.05 24.50
N GLY A 69 9.82 -1.63 23.66
CA GLY A 69 8.47 -2.22 23.64
C GLY A 69 8.44 -3.66 23.13
N GLY A 70 9.21 -3.98 22.08
CA GLY A 70 9.31 -5.32 21.52
C GLY A 70 10.06 -6.29 22.43
N ALA A 71 11.15 -5.85 23.06
CA ALA A 71 11.89 -6.63 24.05
C ALA A 71 11.03 -6.92 25.28
N ALA A 72 10.29 -5.93 25.78
CA ALA A 72 9.38 -6.09 26.90
C ALA A 72 8.26 -7.10 26.57
N LEU A 73 7.69 -7.03 25.38
CA LEU A 73 6.63 -7.95 24.94
C LEU A 73 7.16 -9.39 24.74
N ALA A 74 8.34 -9.54 24.15
CA ALA A 74 8.97 -10.84 23.95
C ALA A 74 9.34 -11.51 25.28
N THR A 75 9.86 -10.71 26.22
CA THR A 75 10.16 -11.16 27.59
C THR A 75 8.88 -11.54 28.33
N ALA A 76 7.80 -10.75 28.19
CA ALA A 76 6.53 -11.03 28.84
C ALA A 76 5.85 -12.31 28.34
N ARG A 77 6.10 -12.71 27.09
CA ARG A 77 5.47 -13.89 26.48
C ARG A 77 6.26 -15.18 26.62
N ALA A 78 7.59 -15.10 26.55
CA ALA A 78 8.44 -16.29 26.50
C ALA A 78 9.73 -16.14 27.34
N GLY A 79 9.73 -15.21 28.30
CA GLY A 79 10.87 -15.01 29.20
C GLY A 79 12.15 -14.62 28.47
N LEU A 80 13.28 -15.03 29.03
CA LEU A 80 14.61 -14.73 28.49
C LEU A 80 14.86 -15.38 27.11
N GLU A 81 14.26 -16.53 26.83
CA GLU A 81 14.34 -17.18 25.52
C GLU A 81 13.62 -16.36 24.44
N GLY A 82 12.42 -15.86 24.75
CA GLY A 82 11.68 -14.93 23.87
C GLY A 82 12.46 -13.66 23.55
N LEU A 83 13.14 -13.09 24.55
CA LEU A 83 13.99 -11.92 24.36
C LEU A 83 15.19 -12.21 23.44
N SER A 84 15.79 -13.41 23.56
CA SER A 84 16.90 -13.82 22.70
C SER A 84 16.50 -13.95 21.23
N HIS A 85 15.31 -14.51 20.96
CA HIS A 85 14.76 -14.61 19.61
C HIS A 85 14.37 -13.26 19.04
N PHE A 86 13.81 -12.37 19.87
CA PHE A 86 13.53 -10.99 19.48
C PHE A 86 14.81 -10.24 19.10
N ALA A 87 15.85 -10.34 19.93
CA ALA A 87 17.13 -9.68 19.69
C ALA A 87 17.80 -10.19 18.41
N ALA A 88 17.80 -11.50 18.18
CA ALA A 88 18.35 -12.10 16.96
C ALA A 88 17.57 -11.69 15.71
N GLY A 89 16.23 -11.73 15.74
CA GLY A 89 15.38 -11.32 14.62
C GLY A 89 15.49 -9.83 14.32
N PHE A 90 15.57 -8.98 15.36
CA PHE A 90 15.76 -7.54 15.20
C PHE A 90 17.14 -7.21 14.63
N ALA A 91 18.21 -7.81 15.15
CA ALA A 91 19.56 -7.62 14.63
C ALA A 91 19.67 -8.08 13.17
N GLY A 92 19.14 -9.25 12.83
CA GLY A 92 19.11 -9.76 11.46
C GLY A 92 18.30 -8.88 10.51
N GLY A 93 17.15 -8.35 10.96
CA GLY A 93 16.33 -7.41 10.21
C GLY A 93 17.05 -6.09 9.93
N VAL A 94 17.73 -5.52 10.92
CA VAL A 94 18.50 -4.28 10.77
C VAL A 94 19.70 -4.49 9.85
N THR A 95 20.53 -5.50 10.10
CA THR A 95 21.72 -5.78 9.26
C THR A 95 21.33 -6.11 7.83
N GLY A 96 20.29 -6.92 7.61
CA GLY A 96 19.79 -7.23 6.26
C GLY A 96 19.28 -5.99 5.52
N SER A 97 18.65 -5.06 6.24
CA SER A 97 18.13 -3.82 5.64
C SER A 97 19.25 -2.84 5.30
N VAL A 98 20.28 -2.72 6.13
CA VAL A 98 21.48 -1.90 5.85
C VAL A 98 22.25 -2.46 4.64
N MET A 99 22.45 -3.78 4.57
CA MET A 99 23.12 -4.41 3.43
C MET A 99 22.32 -4.29 2.13
N ALA A 100 20.98 -4.36 2.20
CA ALA A 100 20.13 -4.11 1.04
C ALA A 100 20.20 -2.65 0.57
N ASN A 101 20.28 -1.71 1.50
CA ASN A 101 20.42 -0.28 1.19
C ASN A 101 21.79 0.04 0.58
N ASP A 102 22.87 -0.53 1.11
CA ASP A 102 24.23 -0.41 0.56
C ASP A 102 24.33 -1.06 -0.83
N TRP A 103 23.68 -2.19 -1.05
CA TRP A 103 23.61 -2.81 -2.37
C TRP A 103 22.89 -1.91 -3.39
N LEU A 104 21.74 -1.35 -3.02
CA LEU A 104 21.00 -0.39 -3.86
C LEU A 104 21.83 0.87 -4.16
N ALA A 105 22.52 1.41 -3.16
CA ALA A 105 23.38 2.59 -3.29
C ALA A 105 24.66 2.34 -4.11
N ASN A 106 25.16 1.10 -4.15
CA ASN A 106 26.35 0.74 -4.92
C ASN A 106 26.00 0.34 -6.37
N THR A 107 24.78 -0.12 -6.64
CA THR A 107 24.26 -0.28 -8.01
C THR A 107 23.97 1.05 -8.70
N SER A 108 23.59 2.10 -7.97
CA SER A 108 23.33 3.43 -8.56
C SER A 108 24.61 4.20 -8.93
N ASN A 109 25.77 3.86 -8.34
CA ASN A 109 27.04 4.55 -8.57
C ASN A 109 27.89 3.94 -9.70
N ASN A 110 27.53 2.77 -10.24
CA ASN A 110 28.27 2.10 -11.30
C ASN A 110 27.68 2.28 -12.71
N GLU A 111 26.60 3.04 -12.87
CA GLU A 111 26.01 3.37 -14.18
C GLU A 111 26.04 4.88 -14.47
N ALA A 112 27.25 5.42 -14.61
CA ALA A 112 27.45 6.63 -15.39
C ALA A 112 27.18 6.30 -16.88
N GLY A 113 25.90 6.34 -17.27
CA GLY A 113 25.48 6.00 -18.63
C GLY A 113 23.96 6.06 -18.84
N SER A 114 23.35 7.21 -18.56
CA SER A 114 22.07 7.69 -19.12
C SER A 114 21.12 6.65 -19.74
N ALA A 115 20.32 5.99 -18.90
CA ALA A 115 18.97 5.56 -19.25
C ALA A 115 18.05 5.99 -18.12
N ALA A 116 17.53 7.21 -18.19
CA ALA A 116 16.47 7.66 -17.31
C ALA A 116 15.27 6.72 -17.53
N CYS A 117 14.97 5.88 -16.54
CA CYS A 117 13.69 5.21 -16.42
C CYS A 117 12.65 6.33 -16.34
N VAL A 118 11.89 6.53 -17.41
CA VAL A 118 10.73 7.42 -17.36
C VAL A 118 9.73 6.76 -16.43
N GLU A 119 9.74 7.19 -15.17
CA GLU A 119 8.75 6.88 -14.15
C GLU A 119 7.48 7.68 -14.50
N ASP A 120 6.84 7.35 -15.63
CA ASP A 120 5.55 7.91 -15.98
C ASP A 120 4.48 7.10 -15.27
N ASP A 121 3.86 7.70 -14.24
CA ASP A 121 2.76 7.07 -13.52
C ASP A 121 1.68 6.58 -14.51
N PRO A 122 1.34 5.28 -14.50
CA PRO A 122 0.40 4.69 -15.46
C PRO A 122 -1.05 5.12 -15.26
N LEU A 123 -1.40 5.79 -14.15
CA LEU A 123 -2.71 6.41 -13.96
C LEU A 123 -2.58 7.87 -13.53
N LYS A 124 -3.32 8.76 -14.20
CA LYS A 124 -3.31 10.21 -13.93
C LYS A 124 -4.75 10.71 -13.77
N TRP A 125 -5.05 11.40 -12.67
CA TRP A 125 -6.35 12.00 -12.39
C TRP A 125 -6.25 13.52 -12.39
N ASN A 126 -7.04 14.16 -13.26
CA ASN A 126 -7.02 15.62 -13.43
C ASN A 126 -8.24 16.37 -12.85
N GLY A 127 -9.01 15.70 -11.99
CA GLY A 127 -10.26 16.25 -11.44
C GLY A 127 -11.50 16.04 -12.31
N ARG A 128 -11.32 15.74 -13.61
CA ARG A 128 -12.41 15.44 -14.55
C ARG A 128 -12.26 14.09 -15.22
N GLU A 129 -11.04 13.62 -15.35
CA GLU A 129 -10.68 12.47 -16.16
C GLU A 129 -9.57 11.67 -15.50
N LEU A 130 -9.75 10.35 -15.51
CA LEU A 130 -8.73 9.39 -15.18
C LEU A 130 -8.15 8.88 -16.50
N SER A 131 -6.88 9.11 -16.75
CA SER A 131 -6.19 8.58 -17.92
C SER A 131 -5.20 7.49 -17.53
N ALA A 132 -4.98 6.55 -18.43
CA ALA A 132 -3.94 5.55 -18.36
C ALA A 132 -2.91 5.78 -19.45
N THR A 133 -1.63 5.67 -19.11
CA THR A 133 -0.52 5.79 -20.05
C THR A 133 0.31 4.52 -20.14
N ASP A 134 0.84 4.23 -21.33
CA ASP A 134 1.85 3.19 -21.51
C ASP A 134 3.22 3.64 -20.95
N ALA A 135 4.21 2.74 -20.99
CA ALA A 135 5.58 3.03 -20.54
C ALA A 135 6.31 4.10 -21.37
N LYS A 136 5.72 4.56 -22.48
CA LYS A 136 6.23 5.65 -23.32
C LYS A 136 5.45 6.95 -23.10
N GLY A 137 4.52 6.98 -22.14
CA GLY A 137 3.68 8.13 -21.84
C GLY A 137 2.49 8.32 -22.79
N ASN A 138 2.24 7.40 -23.73
CA ASN A 138 1.11 7.51 -24.63
C ASN A 138 -0.19 7.15 -23.89
N GLU A 139 -1.23 7.94 -24.08
CA GLU A 139 -2.55 7.62 -23.53
C GLU A 139 -3.12 6.36 -24.20
N ILE A 140 -3.43 5.35 -23.38
CA ILE A 140 -4.02 4.07 -23.81
C ILE A 140 -5.48 3.92 -23.34
N GLY A 141 -5.95 4.84 -22.50
CA GLY A 141 -7.33 4.89 -22.05
C GLY A 141 -7.62 6.15 -21.26
N SER A 142 -8.88 6.59 -21.32
CA SER A 142 -9.36 7.76 -20.61
C SER A 142 -10.81 7.57 -20.18
N TRP A 143 -11.11 7.98 -18.95
CA TRP A 143 -12.40 7.78 -18.30
C TRP A 143 -12.83 9.03 -17.55
N GLY A 144 -13.86 9.69 -18.09
CA GLY A 144 -14.50 10.82 -17.42
C GLY A 144 -15.10 10.44 -16.06
N GLY A 145 -14.96 11.32 -15.09
CA GLY A 145 -15.41 11.12 -13.72
C GLY A 145 -15.54 12.40 -12.92
N VAL A 146 -15.78 12.25 -11.62
CA VAL A 146 -15.80 13.35 -10.64
C VAL A 146 -15.16 12.88 -9.33
N SER A 147 -14.65 13.83 -8.55
CA SER A 147 -14.20 13.60 -7.18
C SER A 147 -14.72 14.70 -6.26
N GLY A 148 -14.97 14.36 -4.99
CA GLY A 148 -15.52 15.30 -4.02
C GLY A 148 -17.03 15.42 -4.09
N ARG A 149 -17.61 16.16 -3.14
CA ARG A 149 -19.03 16.54 -3.17
C ARG A 149 -19.26 17.75 -4.08
N THR A 150 -20.48 17.91 -4.58
CA THR A 150 -20.90 19.13 -5.29
C THR A 150 -20.60 20.37 -4.45
N GLY A 151 -19.93 21.36 -5.05
CA GLY A 151 -19.51 22.59 -4.38
C GLY A 151 -18.21 22.49 -3.58
N SER A 152 -17.61 21.30 -3.45
CA SER A 152 -16.28 21.15 -2.86
C SER A 152 -15.18 21.62 -3.83
N THR A 153 -14.01 21.95 -3.28
CA THR A 153 -12.85 22.49 -4.01
C THR A 153 -11.58 21.88 -3.44
N THR A 154 -10.44 22.11 -4.09
CA THR A 154 -9.11 21.68 -3.62
C THR A 154 -8.59 22.50 -2.43
N SER A 155 -9.33 23.51 -1.95
CA SER A 155 -8.93 24.34 -0.82
C SER A 155 -8.66 23.53 0.44
N GLN A 156 -7.67 23.96 1.23
CA GLN A 156 -7.31 23.26 2.48
C GLN A 156 -8.51 23.14 3.45
N ALA A 157 -9.40 24.14 3.48
CA ALA A 157 -10.61 24.12 4.28
C ALA A 157 -11.53 22.95 3.88
N HIS A 158 -11.80 22.78 2.58
CA HIS A 158 -12.61 21.67 2.08
C HIS A 158 -11.91 20.31 2.23
N GLN A 159 -10.59 20.29 2.06
CA GLN A 159 -9.79 19.07 2.19
C GLN A 159 -9.74 18.53 3.63
N ARG A 160 -9.86 19.39 4.66
CA ARG A 160 -9.93 18.99 6.08
C ARG A 160 -11.29 18.42 6.50
N ILE A 161 -12.35 18.70 5.75
CA ILE A 161 -13.68 18.18 6.06
C ILE A 161 -13.78 16.74 5.57
N ARG A 162 -13.77 15.79 6.52
CA ARG A 162 -13.95 14.36 6.22
C ARG A 162 -15.23 14.17 5.42
N GLY A 163 -15.14 13.49 4.28
CA GLY A 163 -16.33 13.18 3.51
C GLY A 163 -16.76 14.25 2.50
N TYR A 164 -15.99 15.34 2.32
CA TYR A 164 -16.42 16.51 1.55
C TYR A 164 -15.52 16.84 0.34
N GLY A 165 -14.25 17.16 0.58
CA GLY A 165 -13.31 17.56 -0.48
C GLY A 165 -13.01 16.44 -1.49
N PRO A 166 -12.50 16.78 -2.68
CA PRO A 166 -12.06 15.79 -3.66
C PRO A 166 -10.79 15.08 -3.17
N ILE A 167 -10.30 14.08 -3.91
CA ILE A 167 -9.06 13.38 -3.55
C ILE A 167 -7.92 14.40 -3.44
N PRO A 168 -7.13 14.44 -2.35
CA PRO A 168 -6.06 15.43 -2.22
C PRO A 168 -4.97 15.30 -3.30
N GLU A 169 -4.35 16.41 -3.71
CA GLU A 169 -3.14 16.40 -4.55
C GLU A 169 -1.90 16.05 -3.72
N GLY A 170 -0.83 15.66 -4.41
CA GLY A 170 0.50 15.48 -3.81
C GLY A 170 0.63 14.27 -2.88
N GLY A 171 -0.42 13.46 -2.74
CA GLY A 171 -0.32 12.15 -2.11
C GLY A 171 0.32 11.13 -3.04
N GLN A 172 1.02 10.16 -2.45
CA GLN A 172 1.46 8.98 -3.18
C GLN A 172 0.32 7.98 -3.18
N TYR A 173 -0.36 7.84 -4.31
CA TYR A 173 -1.49 6.93 -4.44
C TYR A 173 -1.15 5.75 -5.31
N SER A 174 -1.83 4.63 -5.07
CA SER A 174 -1.75 3.47 -5.94
C SER A 174 -3.02 2.65 -5.91
N VAL A 175 -3.19 1.84 -6.94
CA VAL A 175 -4.35 0.98 -7.13
C VAL A 175 -3.85 -0.42 -7.40
N ASN A 176 -4.38 -1.41 -6.68
CA ASN A 176 -4.03 -2.81 -6.92
C ASN A 176 -5.17 -3.52 -7.66
N PRO A 177 -4.97 -4.01 -8.90
CA PRO A 177 -5.95 -4.81 -9.63
C PRO A 177 -6.47 -6.03 -8.86
N GLN A 178 -5.65 -6.63 -8.00
CA GLN A 178 -6.04 -7.79 -7.18
C GLN A 178 -6.95 -7.40 -6.01
N SER A 179 -7.10 -6.11 -5.74
CA SER A 179 -8.01 -5.58 -4.71
C SER A 179 -9.34 -5.09 -5.30
N ILE A 180 -9.62 -5.39 -6.58
CA ILE A 180 -10.93 -5.11 -7.18
C ILE A 180 -12.00 -5.89 -6.41
N GLN A 181 -12.99 -5.16 -5.92
CA GLN A 181 -14.15 -5.69 -5.20
C GLN A 181 -15.36 -5.65 -6.13
N ARG A 182 -16.20 -6.70 -6.07
CA ARG A 182 -17.43 -6.78 -6.86
C ARG A 182 -18.64 -6.99 -5.96
N TRP A 183 -19.74 -6.34 -6.31
CA TRP A 183 -21.01 -6.50 -5.61
C TRP A 183 -21.52 -7.95 -5.65
N SER A 184 -21.27 -8.65 -6.75
CA SER A 184 -21.63 -10.06 -6.92
C SER A 184 -21.07 -10.94 -5.80
N ASP A 185 -19.86 -10.63 -5.35
CA ASP A 185 -19.05 -11.46 -4.46
C ASP A 185 -19.45 -11.27 -2.98
N LEU A 186 -20.27 -10.26 -2.68
CA LEU A 186 -20.81 -10.04 -1.34
C LEU A 186 -21.89 -11.08 -0.98
N SER A 187 -21.89 -11.48 0.29
CA SER A 187 -22.95 -12.30 0.87
C SER A 187 -24.30 -11.58 0.84
N TRP A 188 -25.39 -12.35 0.82
CA TRP A 188 -26.75 -11.80 0.87
C TRP A 188 -26.96 -10.88 2.10
N TYR A 189 -26.33 -11.20 3.23
CA TYR A 189 -26.37 -10.39 4.44
C TYR A 189 -25.71 -9.01 4.25
N GLN A 190 -24.53 -8.96 3.63
CA GLN A 190 -23.87 -7.69 3.29
C GLN A 190 -24.69 -6.88 2.28
N LYS A 191 -25.34 -7.54 1.32
CA LYS A 191 -26.25 -6.89 0.36
C LYS A 191 -27.48 -6.30 1.04
N ALA A 192 -28.05 -7.01 2.03
CA ALA A 192 -29.16 -6.51 2.85
C ALA A 192 -28.73 -5.31 3.72
N LEU A 193 -27.56 -5.38 4.36
CA LEU A 193 -27.00 -4.25 5.12
C LEU A 193 -26.76 -3.02 4.24
N ALA A 194 -26.28 -3.22 3.01
CA ALA A 194 -26.05 -2.15 2.05
C ALA A 194 -27.32 -1.36 1.70
N ALA A 195 -28.47 -2.04 1.61
CA ALA A 195 -29.77 -1.41 1.34
C ALA A 195 -30.22 -0.45 2.46
N VAL A 196 -29.78 -0.69 3.70
CA VAL A 196 -30.03 0.20 4.86
C VAL A 196 -28.83 1.12 5.16
N GLY A 197 -27.93 1.32 4.21
CA GLY A 197 -26.78 2.22 4.37
C GLY A 197 -25.66 1.70 5.27
N ARG A 198 -25.65 0.39 5.58
CA ARG A 198 -24.65 -0.29 6.41
C ARG A 198 -23.79 -1.26 5.58
N GLY A 199 -22.93 -2.00 6.26
CA GLY A 199 -22.07 -3.01 5.65
C GLY A 199 -20.91 -2.40 4.85
N GLU A 200 -20.28 -3.25 4.05
CA GLU A 200 -19.10 -2.92 3.25
C GLU A 200 -19.42 -1.99 2.08
N TRP A 201 -20.66 -2.01 1.59
CA TRP A 201 -21.09 -1.38 0.34
C TRP A 201 -22.27 -0.44 0.57
N ARG A 202 -22.09 0.49 1.51
CA ARG A 202 -23.14 1.38 2.04
C ARG A 202 -23.86 2.14 0.93
N GLY A 203 -25.18 1.99 0.83
CA GLY A 203 -25.96 2.61 -0.26
C GLY A 203 -25.89 1.83 -1.58
N GLY A 204 -25.35 0.61 -1.55
CA GLY A 204 -25.44 -0.39 -2.61
C GLY A 204 -24.81 0.01 -3.93
N VAL A 205 -25.24 -0.70 -4.99
CA VAL A 205 -24.78 -0.49 -6.37
C VAL A 205 -25.12 0.90 -6.91
N GLN A 206 -26.12 1.57 -6.34
CA GLN A 206 -26.49 2.92 -6.76
C GLN A 206 -25.41 3.94 -6.39
N THR A 207 -24.76 3.76 -5.24
CA THR A 207 -23.68 4.63 -4.74
C THR A 207 -22.33 4.24 -5.33
N TRP A 208 -22.01 2.95 -5.30
CA TRP A 208 -20.66 2.45 -5.58
C TRP A 208 -20.50 1.79 -6.96
N GLY A 209 -21.61 1.49 -7.65
CA GLY A 209 -21.62 0.64 -8.84
C GLY A 209 -21.48 -0.85 -8.49
N ASN A 210 -21.32 -1.67 -9.54
CA ASN A 210 -21.11 -3.12 -9.38
C ASN A 210 -19.65 -3.48 -9.04
N THR A 211 -18.72 -2.55 -9.24
CA THR A 211 -17.29 -2.78 -9.08
C THR A 211 -16.63 -1.53 -8.52
N ARG A 212 -15.72 -1.72 -7.57
CA ARG A 212 -14.87 -0.67 -7.01
C ARG A 212 -13.47 -1.21 -6.73
N VAL A 213 -12.50 -0.33 -6.60
CA VAL A 213 -11.14 -0.67 -6.18
C VAL A 213 -10.65 0.36 -5.17
N PRO A 214 -10.05 -0.06 -4.04
CA PRO A 214 -9.49 0.89 -3.08
C PRO A 214 -8.28 1.62 -3.69
N ILE A 215 -8.12 2.88 -3.33
CA ILE A 215 -6.93 3.66 -3.58
C ILE A 215 -6.08 3.59 -2.31
N ASN A 216 -4.91 2.95 -2.43
CA ASN A 216 -3.95 2.84 -1.36
C ASN A 216 -3.13 4.13 -1.28
N ILE A 217 -3.02 4.68 -0.08
CA ILE A 217 -2.14 5.83 0.20
C ILE A 217 -0.80 5.26 0.67
N GLN A 218 0.26 5.53 -0.08
CA GLN A 218 1.62 5.19 0.28
C GLN A 218 2.20 6.38 1.07
N GLY A 219 2.84 6.14 2.21
CA GLY A 219 3.45 7.21 3.01
C GLY A 219 2.46 8.18 3.69
N GLY A 220 1.89 7.77 4.84
CA GLY A 220 1.12 8.65 5.71
C GLY A 220 -0.23 9.12 5.17
N THR A 221 -1.00 9.85 5.97
CA THR A 221 -2.30 10.40 5.54
C THR A 221 -2.11 11.77 4.91
N VAL A 222 -2.60 11.97 3.69
CA VAL A 222 -2.78 13.33 3.17
C VAL A 222 -3.93 13.94 3.95
N LEU A 223 -3.59 14.68 5.02
CA LEU A 223 -4.53 15.41 5.88
C LEU A 223 -5.49 14.51 6.68
N SER A 224 -5.01 13.41 7.27
CA SER A 224 -5.79 12.45 8.10
C SER A 224 -7.03 11.83 7.43
N ARG A 225 -7.09 11.83 6.10
CA ARG A 225 -8.14 11.20 5.30
C ARG A 225 -7.67 9.90 4.65
N GLY A 226 -8.62 9.01 4.42
CA GLY A 226 -8.42 7.68 3.83
C GLY A 226 -9.74 7.09 3.35
N ASP A 227 -9.75 5.78 3.10
CA ASP A 227 -10.89 5.04 2.55
C ASP A 227 -11.36 5.56 1.19
N PHE A 228 -10.39 5.89 0.32
CA PHE A 228 -10.66 6.33 -1.05
C PHE A 228 -10.81 5.13 -1.98
N PHE A 229 -11.65 5.29 -3.01
CA PHE A 229 -11.92 4.26 -4.00
C PHE A 229 -11.99 4.84 -5.41
N ILE A 230 -11.67 4.05 -6.42
CA ILE A 230 -12.15 4.29 -7.78
C ILE A 230 -13.39 3.41 -7.96
N HIS A 231 -14.52 4.00 -8.35
CA HIS A 231 -15.77 3.26 -8.43
C HIS A 231 -16.76 3.85 -9.43
N GLY A 232 -17.89 3.16 -9.61
CA GLY A 232 -18.99 3.57 -10.47
C GLY A 232 -20.21 4.07 -9.71
N GLY A 233 -21.40 3.78 -10.24
CA GLY A 233 -22.67 3.97 -9.54
C GLY A 233 -23.59 4.95 -10.24
N ALA A 234 -24.88 4.65 -10.23
CA ALA A 234 -25.89 5.33 -11.04
C ALA A 234 -26.20 6.76 -10.58
N TYR A 235 -25.99 7.11 -9.30
CA TYR A 235 -26.37 8.44 -8.81
C TYR A 235 -25.35 9.54 -9.12
N PRO A 236 -25.67 10.56 -9.94
CA PRO A 236 -24.78 11.71 -10.12
C PRO A 236 -24.57 12.43 -8.78
N GLY A 237 -23.32 12.71 -8.41
CA GLY A 237 -22.97 13.49 -7.21
C GLY A 237 -23.13 12.79 -5.85
N VAL A 238 -23.66 11.56 -5.79
CA VAL A 238 -23.80 10.80 -4.54
C VAL A 238 -22.62 9.84 -4.42
N GLY A 239 -21.55 10.42 -3.87
CA GLY A 239 -20.20 9.90 -3.91
C GLY A 239 -19.32 11.01 -4.50
N THR A 240 -18.39 11.60 -3.77
CA THR A 240 -17.55 10.90 -2.79
C THR A 240 -16.83 11.91 -1.92
N GLY A 241 -16.62 11.56 -0.66
CA GLY A 241 -15.75 12.31 0.23
C GLY A 241 -14.26 12.15 -0.07
N GLY A 242 -13.88 12.30 -1.34
CA GLY A 242 -12.51 12.17 -1.85
C GLY A 242 -12.22 10.91 -2.65
N CYS A 243 -13.23 10.16 -3.11
CA CYS A 243 -13.01 9.02 -4.01
C CYS A 243 -13.10 9.49 -5.48
N ILE A 244 -12.78 8.64 -6.44
CA ILE A 244 -12.89 8.94 -7.87
C ILE A 244 -14.07 8.14 -8.43
N LYS A 245 -15.12 8.85 -8.84
CA LYS A 245 -16.32 8.24 -9.42
C LYS A 245 -16.30 8.38 -10.94
N LEU A 246 -16.22 7.26 -11.65
CA LEU A 246 -16.22 7.24 -13.11
C LEU A 246 -17.65 7.18 -13.66
N GLN A 247 -17.90 7.88 -14.76
CA GLN A 247 -19.20 7.89 -15.44
C GLN A 247 -19.48 6.55 -16.13
N ASN A 248 -18.48 6.01 -16.83
CA ASN A 248 -18.55 4.74 -17.54
C ASN A 248 -17.43 3.79 -17.08
N PRO A 249 -17.54 3.19 -15.88
CA PRO A 249 -16.45 2.47 -15.23
C PRO A 249 -16.08 1.12 -15.89
N GLY A 250 -16.93 0.58 -16.76
CA GLY A 250 -16.79 -0.79 -17.28
C GLY A 250 -15.51 -1.02 -18.09
N SER A 251 -15.14 -0.08 -18.97
CA SER A 251 -13.90 -0.16 -19.75
C SER A 251 -12.67 0.03 -18.85
N PHE A 252 -12.75 0.89 -17.83
CA PHE A 252 -11.69 1.07 -16.85
C PHE A 252 -11.41 -0.21 -16.07
N PHE A 253 -12.44 -0.84 -15.51
CA PHE A 253 -12.24 -2.09 -14.74
C PHE A 253 -11.78 -3.25 -15.61
N ARG A 254 -12.16 -3.28 -16.90
CA ARG A 254 -11.60 -4.24 -17.86
C ARG A 254 -10.11 -4.01 -18.08
N TYR A 255 -9.72 -2.76 -18.35
CA TYR A 255 -8.31 -2.36 -18.45
C TYR A 255 -7.55 -2.75 -17.18
N LEU A 256 -8.03 -2.33 -16.01
CA LEU A 256 -7.39 -2.54 -14.72
C LEU A 256 -7.22 -4.03 -14.41
N SER A 257 -8.22 -4.87 -14.73
CA SER A 257 -8.16 -6.32 -14.49
C SER A 257 -7.09 -7.05 -15.31
N GLY A 258 -6.62 -6.45 -16.41
CA GLY A 258 -5.52 -7.00 -17.22
C GLY A 258 -4.13 -6.61 -16.72
N GLN A 259 -4.05 -5.75 -15.70
CA GLN A 259 -2.79 -5.26 -15.15
C GLN A 259 -2.30 -6.13 -13.98
N ASN A 260 -1.00 -6.08 -13.72
CA ASN A 260 -0.36 -6.77 -12.62
C ASN A 260 0.41 -5.79 -11.72
N GLY A 261 0.49 -6.13 -10.43
CA GLY A 261 1.20 -5.32 -9.45
C GLY A 261 0.42 -4.07 -9.01
N SER A 262 1.04 -3.29 -8.12
CA SER A 262 0.49 -2.01 -7.69
C SER A 262 0.73 -0.95 -8.75
N ILE A 263 -0.32 -0.25 -9.16
CA ILE A 263 -0.29 0.74 -10.22
C ILE A 263 -0.28 2.12 -9.59
N PRO A 264 0.78 2.93 -9.75
CA PRO A 264 0.81 4.30 -9.27
C PRO A 264 -0.35 5.14 -9.83
N LEU A 265 -0.88 6.02 -9.00
CA LEU A 265 -1.92 6.99 -9.35
C LEU A 265 -1.44 8.39 -8.96
N THR A 266 -1.33 9.27 -9.95
CA THR A 266 -1.01 10.68 -9.72
C THR A 266 -2.26 11.53 -9.79
N VAL A 267 -2.42 12.43 -8.82
CA VAL A 267 -3.55 13.34 -8.68
C VAL A 267 -3.06 14.77 -8.84
N LYS A 268 -3.57 15.47 -9.87
CA LYS A 268 -3.20 16.86 -10.18
C LYS A 268 -4.35 17.59 -10.90
N TYR A 269 -4.97 18.59 -10.27
CA TYR A 269 -6.12 19.33 -10.81
C TYR A 269 -5.73 20.44 -11.79
#